data_AF-A0AAW2QAA4-F1
#
_entry.id   AF-A0AAW2QAA4-F1
#
_cell.length_a   1.000
_cell.length_b   1.000
_cell.length_c   1.000
_cell.angle_alpha   90.00
_cell.angle_beta   90.00
_cell.angle_gamma   90.00
#
_symmetry.space_group_name_H-M   'P 1'
#
loop_
_entity.id
_entity.type
_entity.pdbx_description
1 polymer ?
#
loop_
_entity_poly.entity_id
_entity_poly.type
_entity_poly.pdbx_seq_one_letter_code
_entity_poly.pdbx_strand_id
1 'polypeptide(L)'
;MSTDLKRELSPQESEDVLFKEAWLTYFWRRAKAYGIEEEIANKRLKFWISRSGQSPTSHDAVDVEQGLMELRKLEIEHRLWEASRKEIDQDDSLLNGRKSAA
;
A
#
# COMPACT_ATOMS: atom_id res chain seq x y z
N MET A 1 5.12 -6.75 -41.19
CA MET A 1 5.43 -6.73 -39.74
C MET A 1 5.01 -5.37 -39.20
N SER A 2 3.73 -5.21 -38.85
CA SER A 2 3.25 -4.00 -38.20
C SER A 2 3.37 -4.26 -36.70
N THR A 3 4.44 -3.78 -36.09
CA THR A 3 4.53 -3.76 -34.63
C THR A 3 3.47 -2.77 -34.14
N ASP A 4 2.50 -3.30 -33.41
CA ASP A 4 1.57 -2.51 -32.62
C ASP A 4 2.27 -1.30 -32.01
N LEU A 5 1.58 -0.16 -32.09
CA LEU A 5 1.91 1.04 -31.34
C LEU A 5 1.72 0.74 -29.85
N LYS A 6 2.60 -0.07 -29.25
CA LYS A 6 2.78 -0.09 -27.79
C LYS A 6 3.22 1.31 -27.44
N ARG A 7 2.30 2.10 -26.86
CA ARG A 7 2.65 3.36 -26.21
C ARG A 7 3.52 2.98 -25.02
N GLU A 8 4.82 2.94 -25.24
CA GLU A 8 5.82 2.78 -24.20
C GLU A 8 5.71 3.99 -23.25
N LEU A 9 5.76 3.72 -21.96
CA LEU A 9 5.75 4.77 -20.95
C LEU A 9 7.04 5.59 -21.09
N SER A 10 6.92 6.91 -20.94
CA SER A 10 8.10 7.75 -20.74
C SER A 10 8.84 7.34 -19.45
N PRO A 11 10.12 7.73 -19.29
CA PRO A 11 10.84 7.47 -18.05
C PRO A 11 10.13 8.04 -16.82
N GLN A 12 9.54 9.23 -16.94
CA GLN A 12 8.81 9.89 -15.86
C GLN A 12 7.52 9.15 -15.51
N GLU A 13 6.74 8.72 -16.51
CA GLU A 13 5.55 7.91 -16.26
C GLU A 13 5.92 6.56 -15.64
N SER A 14 7.03 5.96 -16.07
CA SER A 14 7.52 4.70 -15.51
C SER A 14 7.90 4.84 -14.03
N GLU A 15 8.61 5.91 -13.67
CA GLU A 15 8.98 6.19 -12.28
C GLU A 15 7.75 6.45 -11.40
N ASP A 16 6.77 7.20 -11.90
CA ASP A 16 5.51 7.46 -11.20
C ASP A 16 4.72 6.16 -10.95
N VAL A 17 4.64 5.27 -11.94
CA VAL A 17 4.00 3.96 -11.77
C VAL A 17 4.72 3.14 -10.69
N LEU A 18 6.04 3.02 -10.77
CA LEU A 18 6.83 2.26 -9.78
C LEU A 18 6.68 2.82 -8.36
N PHE A 19 6.64 4.14 -8.23
CA PHE A 19 6.40 4.80 -6.95
C PHE A 19 5.02 4.43 -6.38
N LYS A 20 3.97 4.49 -7.22
CA LYS A 20 2.60 4.12 -6.81
C LYS A 20 2.47 2.64 -6.47
N GLU A 21 3.14 1.74 -7.20
CA GLU A 21 3.19 0.31 -6.85
C GLU A 21 3.85 0.07 -5.49
N ALA A 22 4.97 0.75 -5.21
CA ALA A 22 5.64 0.68 -3.92
C ALA A 22 4.73 1.20 -2.79
N TRP A 23 4.03 2.30 -3.03
CA TRP A 23 3.04 2.88 -2.12
C TRP A 23 1.91 1.89 -1.82
N LEU A 24 1.29 1.31 -2.85
CA LEU A 24 0.24 0.31 -2.72
C LEU A 24 0.72 -0.90 -1.94
N THR A 25 1.91 -1.41 -2.27
CA THR A 25 2.54 -2.53 -1.55
C THR A 25 2.71 -2.21 -0.06
N TYR A 26 3.19 -1.01 0.28
CA TYR A 26 3.38 -0.58 1.66
C TYR A 26 2.05 -0.48 2.42
N PHE A 27 1.04 0.20 1.85
CA PHE A 27 -0.25 0.39 2.50
C PHE A 27 -0.97 -0.93 2.74
N TRP A 28 -1.00 -1.83 1.75
CA TRP A 28 -1.62 -3.14 1.92
C TRP A 28 -0.86 -4.04 2.90
N ARG A 29 0.48 -3.94 2.96
CA ARG A 29 1.28 -4.63 3.98
C ARG A 29 0.94 -4.15 5.38
N ARG A 30 0.82 -2.83 5.59
CA ARG A 30 0.41 -2.28 6.90
C ARG A 30 -1.03 -2.62 7.24
N ALA A 31 -1.97 -2.50 6.29
CA ALA A 31 -3.36 -2.85 6.51
C ALA A 31 -3.49 -4.31 6.98
N LYS A 32 -2.77 -5.23 6.33
CA LYS A 32 -2.65 -6.62 6.79
C LYS A 32 -2.11 -6.73 8.22
N ALA A 33 -1.02 -6.02 8.54
CA ALA A 33 -0.40 -6.10 9.87
C ALA A 33 -1.35 -5.65 11.01
N TYR A 34 -2.21 -4.67 10.75
CA TYR A 34 -3.22 -4.20 11.69
C TYR A 34 -4.59 -4.90 11.56
N GLY A 35 -4.71 -5.95 10.73
CA GLY A 35 -5.97 -6.68 10.51
C GLY A 35 -7.06 -5.86 9.80
N ILE A 36 -6.70 -4.78 9.12
CA ILE A 36 -7.60 -3.91 8.37
C ILE A 36 -7.90 -4.54 7.01
N GLU A 37 -9.18 -4.86 6.75
CA GLU A 37 -9.62 -5.51 5.51
C GLU A 37 -8.77 -6.75 5.17
N GLU A 38 -8.46 -7.59 6.15
CA GLU A 38 -7.38 -8.58 6.09
C GLU A 38 -7.39 -9.45 4.82
N GLU A 39 -8.55 -9.96 4.43
CA GLU A 39 -8.71 -10.77 3.21
C GLU A 39 -8.40 -9.99 1.93
N ILE A 40 -8.83 -8.73 1.86
CA ILE A 40 -8.55 -7.84 0.73
C ILE A 40 -7.06 -7.46 0.75
N ALA A 41 -6.54 -7.06 1.90
CA ALA A 41 -5.14 -6.69 2.08
C ALA A 41 -4.20 -7.85 1.71
N ASN A 42 -4.52 -9.09 2.10
CA ASN A 42 -3.76 -10.27 1.70
C ASN A 42 -3.75 -10.48 0.18
N LYS A 43 -4.89 -10.32 -0.49
CA LYS A 43 -4.99 -10.46 -1.95
C LYS A 43 -4.23 -9.37 -2.69
N ARG A 44 -4.41 -8.11 -2.27
CA ARG A 44 -3.75 -6.95 -2.88
C ARG A 44 -2.25 -6.95 -2.65
N LEU A 45 -1.80 -7.29 -1.44
CA LEU A 45 -0.38 -7.40 -1.15
C LEU A 45 0.30 -8.46 -2.03
N LYS A 46 -0.31 -9.63 -2.19
CA LYS A 46 0.22 -10.68 -3.09
C LYS A 46 0.29 -10.20 -4.54
N PHE A 47 -0.76 -9.53 -5.01
CA PHE A 47 -0.81 -8.96 -6.36
C PHE A 47 0.34 -7.97 -6.60
N TRP A 48 0.49 -6.95 -5.76
CA TRP A 48 1.53 -5.93 -5.95
C TRP A 48 2.95 -6.46 -5.78
N ILE A 49 3.19 -7.38 -4.83
CA ILE A 49 4.50 -8.04 -4.70
C ILE A 49 4.86 -8.83 -5.97
N SER A 50 3.89 -9.52 -6.59
CA SER A 50 4.17 -10.34 -7.78
C SER A 50 4.61 -9.53 -9.00
N ARG A 51 4.32 -8.23 -9.02
CA ARG A 51 4.73 -7.29 -10.09
C ARG A 51 6.01 -6.51 -9.77
N SER A 52 6.39 -6.42 -8.49
CA SER A 52 7.56 -5.66 -8.07
C SER A 52 8.84 -6.12 -8.78
N GLY A 53 9.63 -5.17 -9.28
CA GLY A 53 10.90 -5.43 -9.95
C GLY A 53 10.81 -5.68 -11.46
N GLN A 54 9.62 -5.56 -12.05
CA GLN A 54 9.43 -5.58 -13.50
C GLN A 54 9.38 -4.15 -14.07
N SER A 55 9.73 -3.99 -15.34
CA SER A 55 9.53 -2.71 -16.04
C SER A 55 8.03 -2.46 -16.24
N PRO A 56 7.50 -1.29 -15.82
CA PRO A 56 6.07 -1.02 -15.88
C PRO A 56 5.58 -0.90 -17.32
N THR A 57 4.34 -1.32 -17.52
CA THR A 57 3.63 -1.27 -18.80
C THR A 57 2.51 -0.23 -18.75
N SER A 58 1.94 0.10 -19.91
CA SER A 58 0.77 0.99 -19.98
C SER A 58 -0.45 0.45 -19.22
N HIS A 59 -0.55 -0.86 -19.00
CA HIS A 59 -1.59 -1.45 -18.17
C HIS A 59 -1.35 -1.20 -16.68
N ASP A 60 -0.09 -1.30 -16.24
CA ASP A 60 0.28 -1.01 -14.84
C ASP A 60 -0.07 0.43 -14.46
N ALA A 61 0.07 1.38 -15.40
CA ALA A 61 -0.36 2.76 -15.20
C ALA A 61 -1.86 2.92 -14.89
N VAL A 62 -2.71 2.05 -15.43
CA VAL A 62 -4.15 2.04 -15.10
C VAL A 62 -4.40 1.33 -13.77
N ASP A 63 -3.71 0.20 -13.56
CA ASP A 63 -3.89 -0.61 -12.36
C ASP A 63 -3.49 0.14 -11.09
N VAL A 64 -2.42 0.95 -11.13
CA VAL A 64 -2.00 1.75 -9.97
C VAL A 64 -3.04 2.81 -9.62
N GLU A 65 -3.66 3.46 -10.61
CA GLU A 65 -4.74 4.42 -10.37
C GLU A 65 -5.95 3.76 -9.73
N GLN A 66 -6.33 2.58 -10.22
CA GLN A 66 -7.42 1.79 -9.63
C GLN A 66 -7.09 1.35 -8.20
N GLY A 67 -5.84 0.93 -7.95
CA GLY A 67 -5.36 0.57 -6.61
C GLY A 67 -5.44 1.74 -5.64
N LEU A 68 -5.02 2.94 -6.06
CA LEU A 68 -5.11 4.15 -5.24
C LEU A 68 -6.58 4.54 -4.97
N MET A 69 -7.47 4.39 -5.96
CA MET A 69 -8.90 4.60 -5.75
C MET A 69 -9.49 3.63 -4.73
N GLU A 70 -9.07 2.36 -4.74
CA GLU A 70 -9.50 1.36 -3.77
C GLU A 70 -9.02 1.71 -2.35
N LEU A 71 -7.76 2.14 -2.18
CA LEU A 71 -7.27 2.65 -0.90
C LEU A 71 -8.12 3.80 -0.36
N ARG A 72 -8.48 4.76 -1.23
CA ARG A 72 -9.36 5.88 -0.86
C ARG A 72 -10.76 5.41 -0.49
N LYS A 73 -11.35 4.51 -1.28
CA LYS A 73 -12.72 4.01 -1.07
C LYS A 73 -12.87 3.24 0.24
N LEU A 74 -11.83 2.52 0.66
CA LEU A 74 -11.81 1.77 1.91
C LEU A 74 -11.21 2.56 3.09
N GLU A 75 -10.87 3.83 2.86
CA GLU A 75 -10.30 4.75 3.85
C GLU A 75 -9.07 4.15 4.57
N ILE A 76 -8.24 3.40 3.83
CA ILE A 76 -7.13 2.62 4.40
C ILE A 76 -6.15 3.53 5.15
N GLU A 77 -5.84 4.71 4.59
CA GLU A 77 -4.94 5.68 5.22
C GLU A 77 -5.45 6.17 6.58
N HIS A 78 -6.74 6.53 6.64
CA HIS A 78 -7.37 7.00 7.87
C HIS A 78 -7.39 5.90 8.93
N ARG A 79 -7.82 4.69 8.57
CA ARG A 79 -7.87 3.54 9.49
C ARG A 79 -6.49 3.15 9.99
N LEU A 80 -5.47 3.22 9.14
CA LEU A 80 -4.08 3.00 9.55
C LEU A 80 -3.58 4.07 10.51
N TRP A 81 -3.94 5.33 10.29
CA TRP A 81 -3.61 6.41 11.21
C TRP A 81 -4.27 6.19 12.58
N GLU A 82 -5.56 5.82 12.61
CA GLU A 82 -6.26 5.51 13.86
C GLU A 82 -5.63 4.31 14.59
N ALA A 83 -5.30 3.24 13.87
CA ALA A 83 -4.64 2.07 14.44
C ALA A 83 -3.27 2.40 15.02
N SER A 84 -2.46 3.18 14.28
CA SER A 84 -1.13 3.60 14.71
C SER A 84 -1.17 4.50 15.96
N ARG A 85 -2.20 5.34 16.10
CA ARG A 85 -2.36 6.16 17.31
C ARG A 85 -2.72 5.34 18.54
N LYS A 86 -3.63 4.37 18.40
CA LYS A 86 -4.02 3.48 19.49
C LYS A 86 -2.83 2.68 20.04
N GLU A 87 -1.89 2.29 19.18
CA GLU A 87 -0.66 1.61 19.56
C GLU A 87 0.22 2.49 20.46
N ILE A 88 0.44 3.76 20.08
CA ILE A 88 1.21 4.72 20.89
C ILE A 88 0.56 4.95 22.26
N ASP A 89 -0.76 5.18 22.28
CA ASP A 89 -1.50 5.41 23.52
C ASP A 89 -1.43 4.18 24.47
N GLN A 90 -1.45 2.97 23.90
CA GLN A 90 -1.31 1.73 24.66
C GLN A 90 0.10 1.55 25.23
N ASP A 91 1.14 1.79 24.44
CA ASP A 91 2.53 1.70 24.89
C ASP A 91 2.82 2.66 26.05
N ASP A 92 2.34 3.91 25.97
CA ASP A 92 2.48 4.90 27.05
C ASP A 92 1.81 4.43 28.35
N SER A 93 0.62 3.81 28.24
CA SER A 93 -0.09 3.27 29.40
C SER A 93 0.67 2.11 30.06
N LEU A 94 1.30 1.24 29.27
CA LEU A 94 2.10 0.11 29.75
C LEU A 94 3.41 0.57 30.41
N LEU A 95 4.06 1.58 29.83
CA LEU A 95 5.27 2.19 30.39
C LEU A 95 4.98 2.91 31.71
N ASN A 96 3.87 3.64 31.80
CA ASN A 96 3.47 4.31 33.05
C ASN A 96 3.00 3.33 34.12
N GLY A 97 2.27 2.27 33.74
CA GLY A 97 1.86 1.20 34.68
C GLY A 97 3.05 0.46 35.31
N ARG A 98 4.13 0.22 34.54
CA ARG A 98 5.36 -0.40 35.06
C ARG A 98 6.12 0.51 36.04
N LYS A 99 6.11 1.83 35.82
CA LYS A 99 6.78 2.79 36.72
C LYS A 99 6.04 2.96 38.05
N SER A 100 4.72 2.81 38.07
CA SER A 100 3.92 2.90 39.30
C SER A 100 3.93 1.62 40.14
N ALA A 101 4.48 0.52 39.63
CA ALA A 101 4.55 -0.78 40.29
C ALA A 101 5.92 -1.10 40.90
N ALA A 102 6.85 -0.15 40.89
CA ALA A 102 8.19 -0.22 41.48
C ALA A 102 8.35 0.83 42.59
#